data_AF-K7NHF4-F1
#
_entry.id   AF-K7NHF4-F1
#
_cell.length_a   1.000
_cell.length_b   1.000
_cell.length_c   1.000
_cell.angle_alpha   90.00
_cell.angle_beta   90.00
_cell.angle_gamma   90.00
#
_symmetry.space_group_name_H-M   'P 1'
#
loop_
_entity.id
_entity.type
_entity.pdbx_description
1 polymer ?
#
loop_
_entity_poly.entity_id
_entity_poly.type
_entity_poly.pdbx_seq_one_letter_code
_entity_poly.pdbx_strand_id
1 'polypeptide(L)'
;VKFVATDGDLTTIQFNEKTATIYLPKVRLDANTEVILRNLVAFESSAAPGALVFTRYTDFINGMIDSEEDVRLLKESGIITNHLRNDGEVASLWNSMGKCVPLTKVAYLDKVIKDINNHYNRKWNVAVVEFLNERVFGSWKFLSLVAAAILLAV
;
A
#
# COMPACT_ATOMS: atom_id res chain seq x y z
N VAL A 1 -5.62 8.90 -1.20
CA VAL A 1 -5.10 8.31 -2.46
C VAL A 1 -6.25 8.16 -3.43
N LYS A 2 -6.06 8.33 -4.74
CA LYS A 2 -7.09 7.97 -5.74
C LYS A 2 -6.69 6.67 -6.40
N PHE A 3 -7.65 5.78 -6.61
CA PHE A 3 -7.46 4.56 -7.35
C PHE A 3 -8.20 4.64 -8.68
N VAL A 4 -7.60 4.11 -9.75
CA VAL A 4 -8.20 4.05 -11.08
C VAL A 4 -7.95 2.67 -11.68
N ALA A 5 -9.03 1.99 -12.06
CA ALA A 5 -8.95 0.73 -12.78
C ALA A 5 -8.42 0.94 -14.21
N THR A 6 -7.52 0.06 -14.66
CA THR A 6 -7.01 0.01 -16.03
C THR A 6 -7.53 -1.22 -16.76
N ASP A 7 -7.71 -1.08 -18.08
CA ASP A 7 -7.93 -2.20 -18.98
C ASP A 7 -6.56 -2.63 -19.53
N GLY A 8 -6.10 -3.83 -19.17
CA GLY A 8 -4.79 -4.35 -19.57
C GLY A 8 -4.20 -5.36 -18.58
N ASP A 9 -2.90 -5.60 -18.68
CA ASP A 9 -2.15 -6.52 -17.82
C ASP A 9 -1.39 -5.77 -16.69
N LEU A 10 -0.49 -6.48 -16.01
CA LEU A 10 0.31 -5.94 -14.90
C LEU A 10 1.21 -4.76 -15.31
N THR A 11 1.52 -4.58 -16.60
CA THR A 11 2.32 -3.45 -17.10
C THR A 11 1.58 -2.11 -16.99
N THR A 12 0.26 -2.14 -16.80
CA THR A 12 -0.56 -0.94 -16.61
C THR A 12 -0.47 -0.36 -15.20
N ILE A 13 0.23 -1.02 -14.27
CA ILE A 13 0.44 -0.55 -12.90
C ILE A 13 1.33 0.68 -12.90
N GLN A 14 0.78 1.81 -12.44
CA GLN A 14 1.46 3.09 -12.46
C GLN A 14 1.06 3.96 -11.27
N PHE A 15 1.93 4.89 -10.90
CA PHE A 15 1.63 5.92 -9.93
C PHE A 15 1.86 7.31 -10.52
N ASN A 16 0.83 8.16 -10.42
CA ASN A 16 0.93 9.57 -10.76
C ASN A 16 1.08 10.37 -9.46
N GLU A 17 2.32 10.82 -9.19
CA GLU A 17 2.65 11.60 -7.99
C GLU A 17 1.86 12.92 -7.91
N LYS A 18 1.65 13.60 -9.04
CA LYS A 18 0.99 14.91 -9.07
C LYS A 18 -0.45 14.83 -8.60
N THR A 19 -1.17 13.79 -9.02
CA THR A 19 -2.58 13.58 -8.66
C THR A 19 -2.76 12.57 -7.52
N ALA A 20 -1.66 12.05 -6.95
CA ALA A 20 -1.66 10.97 -5.96
C ALA A 20 -2.57 9.79 -6.38
N THR A 21 -2.48 9.38 -7.65
CA THR A 21 -3.35 8.37 -8.25
C THR A 21 -2.59 7.09 -8.55
N ILE A 22 -3.09 5.96 -8.07
CA ILE A 22 -2.58 4.62 -8.36
C ILE A 22 -3.47 3.98 -9.41
N TYR A 23 -2.86 3.52 -10.49
CA TYR A 23 -3.50 2.79 -11.58
C TYR A 23 -3.26 1.30 -11.39
N LEU A 24 -4.33 0.50 -11.39
CA LEU A 24 -4.26 -0.95 -11.17
C LEU A 24 -5.14 -1.70 -12.17
N PRO A 25 -4.68 -2.85 -12.67
CA PRO A 25 -5.50 -3.70 -13.52
C PRO A 25 -6.68 -4.25 -12.73
N LYS A 26 -7.81 -4.45 -13.42
CA LYS A 26 -9.00 -5.07 -12.83
C LYS A 26 -8.73 -6.52 -12.45
N VAL A 27 -9.21 -6.93 -11.28
CA VAL A 27 -9.13 -8.30 -10.77
C VAL A 27 -10.52 -8.78 -10.39
N ARG A 28 -10.88 -9.95 -10.89
CA ARG A 28 -12.09 -10.66 -10.48
C ARG A 28 -11.70 -11.75 -9.49
N LEU A 29 -12.36 -11.75 -8.33
CA LEU A 29 -12.13 -12.71 -7.26
C LEU A 29 -13.36 -13.61 -7.09
N ASP A 30 -13.11 -14.90 -6.97
CA ASP A 30 -14.09 -15.95 -6.72
C ASP A 30 -13.49 -17.07 -5.86
N ALA A 31 -14.29 -18.09 -5.53
CA ALA A 31 -13.90 -19.18 -4.64
C ALA A 31 -12.68 -19.99 -5.10
N ASN A 32 -12.32 -19.97 -6.39
CA ASN A 32 -11.16 -20.67 -6.92
C ASN A 32 -9.91 -19.79 -6.97
N THR A 33 -10.07 -18.48 -6.78
CA THR A 33 -9.03 -17.50 -7.05
C THR A 33 -7.80 -17.73 -6.18
N GLU A 34 -7.95 -18.03 -4.89
CA GLU A 34 -6.80 -18.27 -4.01
C GLU A 34 -5.92 -19.43 -4.54
N VAL A 35 -6.53 -20.54 -4.92
CA VAL A 35 -5.83 -21.71 -5.46
C VAL A 35 -5.12 -21.35 -6.77
N ILE A 36 -5.78 -20.61 -7.65
CA ILE A 36 -5.21 -20.16 -8.93
C ILE A 36 -3.99 -19.25 -8.67
N LEU A 37 -4.13 -18.24 -7.81
CA LEU A 37 -3.03 -17.31 -7.50
C LEU A 37 -1.82 -18.05 -6.92
N ARG A 38 -2.03 -18.98 -5.98
CA ARG A 38 -0.95 -19.78 -5.37
C ARG A 38 -0.25 -20.66 -6.40
N ASN A 39 -1.00 -21.30 -7.29
CA ASN A 39 -0.43 -22.11 -8.36
C ASN A 39 0.37 -21.26 -9.37
N LEU A 40 -0.09 -20.04 -9.67
CA LEU A 40 0.64 -19.12 -10.55
C LEU A 40 1.97 -18.65 -9.92
N VAL A 41 1.96 -18.32 -8.63
CA VAL A 41 3.20 -17.99 -7.88
C VAL A 41 4.17 -19.18 -7.86
N ALA A 42 3.66 -20.38 -7.57
CA ALA A 42 4.47 -21.61 -7.56
C ALA A 42 5.06 -21.89 -8.95
N PHE A 43 4.25 -21.79 -10.00
CA PHE A 43 4.69 -21.97 -11.38
C PHE A 43 5.75 -20.96 -11.78
N GLU A 44 5.55 -19.67 -11.50
CA GLU A 44 6.53 -18.62 -11.81
C GLU A 44 7.85 -18.87 -11.08
N SER A 45 7.79 -19.29 -9.81
CA SER A 45 8.97 -19.60 -8.99
C SER A 45 9.71 -20.86 -9.43
N SER A 46 9.00 -21.87 -9.96
CA SER A 46 9.59 -23.16 -10.33
C SER A 46 10.02 -23.27 -11.78
N ALA A 47 9.31 -22.61 -12.69
CA ALA A 47 9.41 -22.86 -14.14
C ALA A 47 10.21 -21.79 -14.89
N ALA A 48 10.32 -20.56 -14.36
CA ALA A 48 10.86 -19.44 -15.12
C ALA A 48 12.24 -18.98 -14.60
N PRO A 49 13.32 -19.08 -15.41
CA PRO A 49 14.49 -18.24 -15.20
C PRO A 49 14.11 -16.80 -15.59
N GLY A 50 13.79 -15.95 -14.61
CA GLY A 50 13.35 -14.59 -14.89
C GLY A 50 12.90 -13.81 -13.65
N ALA A 51 12.45 -12.57 -13.88
CA ALA A 51 11.86 -11.76 -12.83
C ALA A 51 10.50 -12.34 -12.42
N LEU A 52 10.27 -12.50 -11.12
CA LEU A 52 9.00 -13.02 -10.59
C LEU A 52 7.95 -11.88 -10.55
N VAL A 53 7.45 -11.49 -11.73
CA VAL A 53 6.56 -10.34 -11.93
C VAL A 53 5.23 -10.54 -11.24
N PHE A 54 4.62 -11.71 -11.42
CA PHE A 54 3.33 -12.03 -10.83
C PHE A 54 3.44 -12.15 -9.29
N THR A 55 4.49 -12.81 -8.82
CA THR A 55 4.82 -12.92 -7.40
C THR A 55 5.04 -11.53 -6.77
N ARG A 56 5.75 -10.63 -7.47
CA ARG A 56 5.95 -9.25 -6.98
C ARG A 56 4.64 -8.45 -6.99
N TYR A 57 3.76 -8.72 -7.94
CA TYR A 57 2.43 -8.14 -7.97
C TYR A 57 1.58 -8.62 -6.78
N THR A 58 1.60 -9.90 -6.43
CA THR A 58 0.87 -10.40 -5.25
C THR A 58 1.36 -9.76 -3.96
N ASP A 59 2.67 -9.54 -3.83
CA ASP A 59 3.25 -8.77 -2.71
C ASP A 59 2.76 -7.32 -2.69
N PHE A 60 2.73 -6.69 -3.86
CA PHE A 60 2.32 -5.29 -3.98
C PHE A 60 0.85 -5.09 -3.60
N ILE A 61 -0.05 -5.96 -4.08
CA ILE A 61 -1.47 -5.92 -3.69
C ILE A 61 -1.64 -6.23 -2.20
N ASN A 62 -0.93 -7.23 -1.68
CA ASN A 62 -0.94 -7.55 -0.25
C ASN A 62 -0.52 -6.34 0.60
N GLY A 63 0.51 -5.59 0.20
CA GLY A 63 0.92 -4.37 0.88
C GLY A 63 -0.08 -3.21 0.83
N MET A 64 -1.11 -3.29 -0.03
CA MET A 64 -2.18 -2.29 -0.13
C MET A 64 -3.48 -2.72 0.57
N ILE A 65 -3.65 -4.00 0.88
CA ILE A 65 -4.88 -4.55 1.45
C ILE A 65 -4.54 -5.21 2.79
N ASP A 66 -4.80 -4.51 3.89
CA ASP A 66 -4.67 -5.05 5.25
C ASP A 66 -6.06 -5.34 5.85
N SER A 67 -7.06 -4.52 5.48
CA SER A 67 -8.40 -4.48 6.07
C SER A 67 -9.54 -4.62 5.05
N GLU A 68 -10.77 -4.82 5.56
CA GLU A 68 -11.98 -4.83 4.72
C GLU A 68 -12.22 -3.46 4.06
N GLU A 69 -11.85 -2.39 4.76
CA GLU A 69 -11.93 -1.02 4.27
C GLU A 69 -11.06 -0.80 3.03
N ASP A 70 -9.85 -1.36 3.01
CA ASP A 70 -8.96 -1.30 1.85
C ASP A 70 -9.58 -2.00 0.63
N VAL A 71 -10.17 -3.18 0.85
CA VAL A 71 -10.91 -3.93 -0.18
C VAL A 71 -12.06 -3.09 -0.71
N ARG A 72 -12.82 -2.46 0.18
CA ARG A 72 -13.97 -1.63 -0.19
C ARG A 72 -13.53 -0.46 -1.08
N LEU A 73 -12.45 0.23 -0.76
CA LEU A 73 -11.91 1.32 -1.59
C LEU A 73 -11.53 0.83 -3.00
N LEU A 74 -10.91 -0.34 -3.11
CA LEU A 74 -10.53 -0.92 -4.40
C LEU A 74 -11.75 -1.41 -5.20
N LYS A 75 -12.80 -1.91 -4.53
CA LYS A 75 -14.08 -2.26 -5.15
C LYS A 75 -14.82 -1.04 -5.68
N GLU A 76 -14.95 0.00 -4.87
CA GLU A 76 -15.58 1.27 -5.27
C GLU A 76 -14.85 1.92 -6.46
N SER A 77 -13.54 1.68 -6.56
CA SER A 77 -12.70 2.15 -7.69
C SER A 77 -12.73 1.22 -8.91
N GLY A 78 -13.52 0.14 -8.86
CA GLY A 78 -13.68 -0.83 -9.95
C GLY A 78 -12.47 -1.75 -10.19
N ILE A 79 -11.48 -1.74 -9.30
CA ILE A 79 -10.28 -2.57 -9.40
C ILE A 79 -10.59 -4.00 -8.97
N ILE A 80 -11.30 -4.16 -7.86
CA ILE A 80 -11.72 -5.49 -7.38
C ILE A 80 -13.19 -5.71 -7.73
N THR A 81 -13.46 -6.80 -8.44
CA THR A 81 -14.80 -7.35 -8.57
C THR A 81 -14.88 -8.62 -7.71
N ASN A 82 -15.59 -8.52 -6.58
CA ASN A 82 -15.68 -9.58 -5.58
C ASN A 82 -16.92 -10.47 -5.79
N HIS A 83 -16.72 -11.78 -5.95
CA HIS A 83 -17.76 -12.82 -5.91
C HIS A 83 -17.60 -13.79 -4.72
N LEU A 84 -16.78 -13.43 -3.74
CA LEU A 84 -16.70 -14.09 -2.44
C LEU A 84 -17.81 -13.61 -1.50
N ARG A 85 -17.89 -14.19 -0.31
CA ARG A 85 -19.00 -13.96 0.62
C ARG A 85 -19.01 -12.55 1.20
N ASN A 86 -17.85 -11.99 1.49
CA ASN A 86 -17.68 -10.64 2.04
C ASN A 86 -16.29 -10.07 1.71
N ASP A 87 -16.05 -8.82 2.14
CA ASP A 87 -14.78 -8.13 1.90
C ASP A 87 -13.66 -8.61 2.83
N GLY A 88 -13.99 -9.13 4.02
CA GLY A 88 -13.06 -9.84 4.91
C GLY A 88 -12.42 -11.07 4.29
N GLU A 89 -13.16 -11.86 3.50
CA GLU A 89 -12.60 -13.00 2.77
C GLU A 89 -11.61 -12.54 1.69
N VAL A 90 -11.85 -11.40 1.03
CA VAL A 90 -10.89 -10.83 0.07
C VAL A 90 -9.62 -10.37 0.79
N ALA A 91 -9.76 -9.64 1.90
CA ALA A 91 -8.62 -9.19 2.68
C ALA A 91 -7.80 -10.39 3.20
N SER A 92 -8.48 -11.41 3.72
CA SER A 92 -7.86 -12.64 4.19
C SER A 92 -7.13 -13.40 3.07
N LEU A 93 -7.72 -13.49 1.88
CA LEU A 93 -7.10 -14.10 0.71
C LEU A 93 -5.75 -13.43 0.41
N TRP A 94 -5.71 -12.10 0.26
CA TRP A 94 -4.47 -11.38 -0.03
C TRP A 94 -3.45 -11.47 1.11
N ASN A 95 -3.88 -11.25 2.35
CA ASN A 95 -3.04 -11.38 3.55
C ASN A 95 -2.42 -12.78 3.70
N SER A 96 -3.12 -13.82 3.27
CA SER A 96 -2.62 -15.19 3.29
C SER A 96 -1.58 -15.49 2.20
N MET A 97 -1.49 -14.67 1.14
CA MET A 97 -0.52 -14.83 0.06
C MET A 97 0.89 -14.42 0.50
N GLY A 98 1.03 -13.40 1.36
CA GLY A 98 2.33 -12.89 1.83
C GLY A 98 3.18 -13.92 2.60
N LYS A 99 2.58 -15.03 3.05
CA LYS A 99 3.29 -16.15 3.69
C LYS A 99 4.08 -17.02 2.72
N CYS A 100 3.85 -16.88 1.41
CA CYS A 100 4.33 -17.81 0.39
C CYS A 100 5.24 -17.17 -0.66
N VAL A 101 5.65 -15.91 -0.47
CA VAL A 101 6.36 -15.15 -1.51
C VAL A 101 7.86 -15.04 -1.20
N PRO A 102 8.75 -15.53 -2.09
CA PRO A 102 10.17 -15.25 -2.01
C PRO A 102 10.45 -13.76 -2.30
N LEU A 103 11.47 -13.19 -1.66
CA LEU A 103 11.91 -11.82 -1.95
C LEU A 103 12.29 -11.71 -3.44
N THR A 104 11.50 -10.94 -4.19
CA THR A 104 11.71 -10.71 -5.62
C THR A 104 11.86 -9.22 -5.92
N LYS A 105 12.58 -8.92 -7.01
CA LYS A 105 12.81 -7.56 -7.50
C LYS A 105 12.35 -7.45 -8.94
N VAL A 106 11.45 -6.51 -9.19
CA VAL A 106 10.87 -6.24 -10.50
C VAL A 106 10.92 -4.74 -10.70
N ALA A 107 11.85 -4.28 -11.52
CA ALA A 107 12.28 -2.88 -11.56
C ALA A 107 11.12 -1.87 -11.73
N TYR A 108 10.13 -2.19 -12.57
CA TYR A 108 9.00 -1.29 -12.79
C TYR A 108 8.05 -1.22 -11.57
N LEU A 109 7.71 -2.37 -10.95
CA LEU A 109 6.89 -2.41 -9.74
C LEU A 109 7.62 -1.79 -8.54
N ASP A 110 8.91 -2.08 -8.39
CA ASP A 110 9.73 -1.51 -7.32
C ASP A 110 9.84 0.01 -7.44
N LYS A 111 9.90 0.52 -8.68
CA LYS A 111 9.81 1.96 -8.92
C LYS A 111 8.46 2.52 -8.48
N VAL A 112 7.35 1.89 -8.88
CA VAL A 112 5.99 2.32 -8.46
C VAL A 112 5.85 2.34 -6.94
N ILE A 113 6.27 1.27 -6.26
CA ILE A 113 6.25 1.16 -4.79
C ILE A 113 7.10 2.26 -4.16
N LYS A 114 8.30 2.50 -4.69
CA LYS A 114 9.20 3.55 -4.20
C LYS A 114 8.59 4.94 -4.37
N ASP A 115 8.00 5.24 -5.52
CA ASP A 115 7.39 6.53 -5.81
C ASP A 115 6.17 6.79 -4.90
N ILE A 116 5.33 5.77 -4.66
CA ILE A 116 4.25 5.81 -3.68
C ILE A 116 4.79 6.13 -2.28
N ASN A 117 5.77 5.35 -1.80
CA ASN A 117 6.34 5.51 -0.47
C ASN A 117 6.99 6.89 -0.29
N ASN A 118 7.73 7.37 -1.29
CA ASN A 118 8.34 8.70 -1.24
C ASN A 118 7.31 9.81 -1.14
N HIS A 119 6.21 9.71 -1.90
CA HIS A 119 5.14 10.70 -1.87
C HIS A 119 4.47 10.77 -0.49
N TYR A 120 4.14 9.63 0.10
CA TYR A 120 3.50 9.60 1.42
C TYR A 120 4.46 9.95 2.56
N ASN A 121 5.70 9.48 2.52
CA ASN A 121 6.72 9.86 3.52
C ASN A 121 7.00 11.36 3.46
N ARG A 122 7.10 11.96 2.27
CA ARG A 122 7.26 13.41 2.13
C ARG A 122 6.09 14.16 2.73
N LYS A 123 4.85 13.76 2.43
CA LYS A 123 3.64 14.38 3.00
C LYS A 123 3.57 14.23 4.52
N TRP A 124 3.88 13.06 5.03
CA TRP A 124 3.92 12.81 6.48
C TRP A 124 4.96 13.69 7.17
N ASN A 125 6.17 13.79 6.59
CA ASN A 125 7.21 14.65 7.11
C ASN A 125 6.79 16.12 7.12
N VAL A 126 6.14 16.61 6.05
CA VAL A 126 5.60 17.99 6.02
C VAL A 126 4.55 18.19 7.12
N ALA A 127 3.58 17.28 7.24
CA ALA A 127 2.52 17.38 8.24
C ALA A 127 3.07 17.36 9.68
N VAL A 128 4.07 16.52 9.95
CA VAL A 128 4.74 16.47 11.26
C VAL A 128 5.48 17.79 11.54
N VAL A 129 6.18 18.35 10.55
CA VAL A 129 6.87 19.63 10.70
C VAL A 129 5.89 20.77 10.97
N GLU A 130 4.77 20.84 10.23
CA GLU A 130 3.72 21.83 10.46
C GLU A 130 3.12 21.70 11.87
N PHE A 131 2.78 20.48 12.28
CA PHE A 131 2.26 20.21 13.62
C PHE A 131 3.23 20.62 14.75
N LEU A 132 4.52 20.30 14.59
CA LEU A 132 5.55 20.70 15.56
C LEU A 132 5.68 22.22 15.63
N ASN A 133 5.64 22.91 14.49
CA ASN A 133 5.76 24.36 14.45
C ASN A 133 4.56 25.05 15.13
N GLU A 134 3.34 24.62 14.81
CA GLU A 134 2.12 25.22 15.39
C GLU A 134 1.98 24.94 16.88
N ARG A 135 2.20 23.69 17.31
CA ARG A 135 1.88 23.27 18.67
C ARG A 135 3.06 23.40 19.63
N VAL A 136 4.22 22.87 19.24
CA VAL A 136 5.38 22.78 20.14
C VAL A 136 6.17 24.09 20.15
N PHE A 137 6.53 24.59 18.96
CA PHE A 137 7.25 25.86 18.87
C PHE A 137 6.35 27.08 19.12
N GLY A 138 5.08 27.04 18.70
CA GLY A 138 4.08 28.06 19.07
C GLY A 138 3.90 28.20 20.58
N SER A 139 4.01 27.09 21.32
CA SER A 139 3.93 27.06 22.79
C SER A 139 5.29 27.20 23.50
N TRP A 140 6.37 27.43 22.76
CA TRP A 140 7.74 27.42 23.30
C TRP A 140 7.92 28.42 24.45
N LYS A 141 7.28 29.59 24.37
CA LYS A 141 7.32 30.61 25.44
C LYS A 141 6.66 30.11 26.73
N PHE A 142 5.52 29.43 26.63
CA PHE A 142 4.85 28.85 27.79
C PHE A 142 5.68 27.73 28.41
N LEU A 143 6.22 26.83 27.57
CA LEU A 143 7.12 25.76 28.00
C LEU A 143 8.37 26.32 28.71
N SER A 144 8.97 27.40 28.19
CA SER A 144 10.12 28.05 28.83
C SER A 144 9.77 28.68 30.18
N LEU A 145 8.55 29.23 30.32
CA LEU A 145 8.10 29.86 31.55
C LEU A 145 7.83 28.81 32.64
N VAL A 146 7.20 27.68 32.28
CA VAL A 146 7.04 26.52 33.17
C VAL A 146 8.40 25.98 33.62
N ALA A 147 9.35 25.80 32.71
CA ALA A 147 10.69 25.33 33.04
C ALA A 147 11.42 26.28 34.00
N ALA A 148 11.33 27.60 33.78
CA ALA A 148 11.90 28.60 34.68
C ALA A 148 11.24 28.59 36.07
N ALA A 149 9.92 28.43 36.13
CA ALA A 149 9.20 28.34 37.41
C ALA A 149 9.61 27.12 38.23
N ILE A 150 9.81 25.96 37.59
CA ILE A 150 10.31 24.75 38.25
C ILE A 150 11.73 24.96 38.78
N LEU A 151 12.62 25.57 37.98
CA LEU A 151 13.99 25.87 38.40
C LEU A 151 14.07 26.85 39.57
N LEU A 152 13.15 27.81 39.65
CA LEU A 152 13.06 28.75 40.78
C LEU A 152 12.45 28.12 42.04
N ALA A 153 11.73 27.01 41.91
CA ALA A 153 11.10 26.30 43.02
C ALA A 153 12.02 25.23 43.66
N VAL A 154 13.22 25.03 43.12
CA VAL A 154 14.29 24.15 43.63
C VAL A 154 15.40 24.99 44.24
#